data_AF-A0A1E4GV98-F1
#
_entry.id   AF-A0A1E4GV98-F1
#
_cell.length_a   1.000
_cell.length_b   1.000
_cell.length_c   1.000
_cell.angle_alpha   90.00
_cell.angle_beta   90.00
_cell.angle_gamma   90.00
#
_symmetry.space_group_name_H-M   'P 1'
#
loop_
_entity.id
_entity.type
_entity.pdbx_description
1 polymer ?
#
loop_
_entity_poly.entity_id
_entity_poly.type
_entity_poly.pdbx_seq_one_letter_code
_entity_poly.pdbx_strand_id
1 'polypeptide(L)'
;MRRVPAIAAALSVLAAGGAARAELADAQVAEALKRHVCFSRIWWGDPYARLGQTATFDIRTDGRMTYAWSEDVRSVPRVLHWADAYAVAERGAGAVVVQRSGYNAERLRGEPGFERERRRVYGGASRKLRVDLPTDCTPRFDPETPLKAEMRAVVASSLSNAVRTWGRRPAGGRVRITLADFNVDYPETFAVREDTGEVLRIGLIGADRTSYTGGTGRQYVVTPVPAGPVSVLLRRLVRGHGTPLTLAVR
;
A
#
# COMPACT_ATOMS: atom_id res chain seq x y z
N MET A 1 -0.75 77.04 -5.61
CA MET A 1 -2.13 76.55 -5.36
C MET A 1 -2.15 75.07 -5.70
N ARG A 2 -2.14 74.15 -4.72
CA ARG A 2 -3.32 73.40 -4.19
C ARG A 2 -4.23 72.91 -5.34
N ARG A 3 -4.47 71.61 -5.59
CA ARG A 3 -4.65 70.44 -4.69
C ARG A 3 -4.33 69.10 -5.40
N VAL A 4 -3.90 68.13 -4.58
CA VAL A 4 -3.95 66.66 -4.77
C VAL A 4 -5.35 66.14 -4.36
N PRO A 5 -5.90 65.08 -5.00
CA PRO A 5 -6.05 63.76 -4.34
C PRO A 5 -5.71 62.60 -5.31
N ALA A 6 -4.83 61.66 -4.95
CA ALA A 6 -5.00 60.53 -4.04
C ALA A 6 -6.03 59.49 -4.50
N ILE A 7 -5.57 58.42 -5.16
CA ILE A 7 -6.06 57.04 -4.93
C ILE A 7 -4.85 56.10 -4.97
N ALA A 8 -4.44 55.67 -3.79
CA ALA A 8 -3.70 54.44 -3.58
C ALA A 8 -4.71 53.28 -3.61
N ALA A 9 -4.42 52.22 -4.37
CA ALA A 9 -5.05 50.92 -4.16
C ALA A 9 -4.08 49.81 -4.59
N ALA A 10 -3.41 49.26 -3.57
CA ALA A 10 -3.03 47.86 -3.43
C ALA A 10 -2.12 47.22 -4.49
N LEU A 11 -0.83 47.12 -4.10
CA LEU A 11 -0.07 45.87 -4.18
C LEU A 11 -0.97 44.67 -3.87
N SER A 12 -0.82 43.57 -4.63
CA SER A 12 -0.75 42.17 -4.14
C SER A 12 -1.24 41.16 -5.18
N VAL A 13 -0.63 41.05 -6.37
CA VAL A 13 -0.78 39.83 -7.17
C VAL A 13 0.51 39.54 -7.90
N LEU A 14 1.28 38.59 -7.37
CA LEU A 14 2.16 37.62 -8.08
C LEU A 14 3.19 37.03 -7.11
N ALA A 15 2.77 36.68 -5.89
CA ALA A 15 3.33 35.51 -5.23
C ALA A 15 2.44 34.32 -5.61
N ALA A 16 2.59 33.84 -6.84
CA ALA A 16 2.17 32.48 -7.18
C ALA A 16 3.16 31.52 -6.50
N GLY A 17 3.19 31.53 -5.17
CA GLY A 17 3.69 30.41 -4.40
C GLY A 17 2.74 29.27 -4.73
N GLY A 18 3.16 28.37 -5.63
CA GLY A 18 2.45 27.12 -5.82
C GLY A 18 2.20 26.54 -4.45
N ALA A 19 0.93 26.38 -4.07
CA ALA A 19 0.55 25.92 -2.74
C ALA A 19 1.47 24.76 -2.38
N ALA A 20 2.38 24.99 -1.42
CA ALA A 20 3.28 23.96 -0.94
C ALA A 20 2.37 22.84 -0.47
N ARG A 21 2.28 21.79 -1.28
CA ARG A 21 1.29 20.75 -1.07
C ARG A 21 1.70 20.05 0.21
N ALA A 22 0.79 20.03 1.20
CA ALA A 22 1.12 19.63 2.56
C ALA A 22 1.89 18.31 2.58
N GLU A 23 3.06 18.33 3.23
CA GLU A 23 3.82 17.13 3.54
C GLU A 23 2.97 16.21 4.41
N LEU A 24 3.19 14.90 4.29
CA LEU A 24 2.59 13.92 5.18
C LEU A 24 3.01 14.22 6.62
N ALA A 25 2.03 14.38 7.51
CA ALA A 25 2.31 14.51 8.93
C ALA A 25 2.86 13.19 9.48
N ASP A 26 3.79 13.28 10.43
CA ASP A 26 4.44 12.11 11.03
C ASP A 26 3.44 11.09 11.60
N ALA A 27 2.31 11.55 12.15
CA ALA A 27 1.23 10.68 12.61
C ALA A 27 0.59 9.88 11.47
N GLN A 28 0.40 10.47 10.29
CA GLN A 28 -0.15 9.77 9.12
C GLN A 28 0.84 8.71 8.61
N VAL A 29 2.13 9.03 8.61
CA VAL A 29 3.19 8.08 8.25
C VAL A 29 3.23 6.91 9.24
N ALA A 30 3.19 7.20 10.55
CA ALA A 30 3.17 6.19 11.59
C ALA A 30 1.98 5.24 11.44
N GLU A 31 0.77 5.77 11.24
CA GLU A 31 -0.43 4.93 11.05
C GLU A 31 -0.36 4.09 9.76
N ALA A 32 0.16 4.65 8.65
CA ALA A 32 0.40 3.89 7.42
C ALA A 32 1.37 2.71 7.65
N LEU A 33 2.45 2.93 8.42
CA LEU A 33 3.43 1.90 8.76
C LEU A 33 2.82 0.81 9.66
N LYS A 34 2.08 1.19 10.72
CA LYS A 34 1.39 0.24 11.61
C LYS A 34 0.42 -0.66 10.84
N ARG A 35 -0.42 -0.04 10.00
CA ARG A 35 -1.36 -0.77 9.12
C ARG A 35 -0.62 -1.74 8.21
N HIS A 36 0.46 -1.30 7.56
CA HIS A 36 1.23 -2.18 6.69
C HIS A 36 1.91 -3.34 7.44
N VAL A 37 2.42 -3.12 8.66
CA VAL A 37 2.96 -4.20 9.50
C VAL A 37 1.88 -5.25 9.78
N CYS A 38 0.68 -4.84 10.17
CA CYS A 38 -0.42 -5.77 10.36
C CYS A 38 -0.87 -6.45 9.08
N PHE A 39 -0.91 -5.73 7.96
CA PHE A 39 -1.19 -6.32 6.66
C PHE A 39 -0.19 -7.42 6.29
N SER A 40 1.12 -7.15 6.45
CA SER A 40 2.17 -8.15 6.21
C SER A 40 2.06 -9.33 7.19
N ARG A 41 1.71 -9.07 8.45
CA ARG A 41 1.55 -10.11 9.48
C ARG A 41 0.44 -11.09 9.13
N ILE A 42 -0.71 -10.57 8.72
CA ILE A 42 -1.91 -11.35 8.42
C ILE A 42 -1.82 -11.97 7.03
N TRP A 43 -1.72 -11.13 6.00
CA TRP A 43 -1.90 -11.57 4.62
C TRP A 43 -0.67 -12.27 4.06
N TRP A 44 0.52 -11.83 4.45
CA TRP A 44 1.78 -12.45 4.02
C TRP A 44 2.35 -13.43 5.04
N GLY A 45 1.66 -13.63 6.17
CA GLY A 45 2.06 -14.55 7.22
C GLY A 45 3.42 -14.23 7.86
N ASP A 46 3.85 -12.96 7.82
CA ASP A 46 5.17 -12.55 8.33
C ASP A 46 5.29 -12.86 9.83
N PRO A 47 6.12 -13.84 10.23
CA PRO A 47 6.24 -14.22 11.63
C PRO A 47 7.23 -13.36 12.41
N TYR A 48 7.93 -12.45 11.74
CA TYR A 48 9.08 -11.76 12.32
C TYR A 48 8.79 -10.34 12.77
N ALA A 49 7.61 -9.78 12.47
CA ALA A 49 7.20 -8.47 12.96
C ALA A 49 7.23 -8.41 14.50
N ARG A 50 7.93 -7.42 15.06
CA ARG A 50 8.06 -7.19 16.51
C ARG A 50 6.83 -6.48 17.08
N LEU A 51 5.67 -7.13 17.02
CA LEU A 51 4.42 -6.61 17.56
C LEU A 51 4.54 -6.20 19.03
N GLY A 52 3.82 -5.15 19.42
CA GLY A 52 3.83 -4.61 20.78
C GLY A 52 5.10 -3.87 21.21
N GLN A 53 6.03 -3.61 20.28
CA GLN A 53 7.26 -2.86 20.54
C GLN A 53 7.27 -1.52 19.82
N THR A 54 8.05 -0.55 20.31
CA THR A 54 8.34 0.68 19.57
C THR A 54 9.48 0.44 18.58
N ALA A 55 9.22 0.65 17.30
CA ALA A 55 10.26 0.67 16.27
C ALA A 55 10.71 2.10 15.97
N THR A 56 11.99 2.27 15.64
CA THR A 56 12.53 3.55 15.16
C THR A 56 12.62 3.53 13.64
N PHE A 57 12.08 4.55 13.00
CA PHE A 57 12.18 4.77 11.57
C PHE A 57 12.98 6.04 11.31
N ASP A 58 14.00 5.95 10.46
CA ASP A 58 14.55 7.13 9.81
C ASP A 58 13.68 7.46 8.61
N ILE A 59 13.16 8.68 8.54
CA ILE A 59 12.25 9.12 7.50
C ILE A 59 12.77 10.34 6.75
N ARG A 60 12.48 10.41 5.45
CA ARG A 60 12.66 11.60 4.62
C ARG A 60 11.42 11.81 3.76
N THR A 61 10.84 13.00 3.83
CA THR A 61 9.76 13.41 2.94
C THR A 61 10.34 14.11 1.71
N ASP A 62 9.82 13.75 0.54
CA ASP A 62 10.23 14.27 -0.76
C ASP A 62 8.97 14.48 -1.60
N GLY A 63 8.43 15.71 -1.55
CA GLY A 63 7.14 16.04 -2.13
C GLY A 63 5.99 15.26 -1.48
N ARG A 64 5.31 14.39 -2.26
CA ARG A 64 4.14 13.60 -1.79
C ARG A 64 4.49 12.25 -1.19
N MET A 65 5.77 11.92 -1.14
CA MET A 65 6.26 10.62 -0.71
C MET A 65 7.08 10.78 0.57
N THR A 66 6.84 9.92 1.54
CA THR A 66 7.74 9.74 2.68
C THR A 66 8.43 8.39 2.55
N TYR A 67 9.75 8.41 2.45
CA TYR A 67 10.57 7.21 2.50
C TYR A 67 10.94 6.92 3.94
N ALA A 68 10.83 5.66 4.36
CA ALA A 68 11.18 5.24 5.71
C ALA A 68 12.13 4.04 5.68
N TRP A 69 13.07 4.01 6.63
CA TRP A 69 14.02 2.93 6.85
C TRP A 69 13.97 2.52 8.32
N SER A 70 13.93 1.22 8.60
CA SER A 70 14.05 0.72 9.97
C SER A 70 14.75 -0.63 10.01
N GLU A 71 15.58 -0.82 11.02
CA GLU A 71 16.21 -2.11 11.34
C GLU A 71 15.53 -2.81 12.54
N ASP A 72 14.50 -2.19 13.11
CA ASP A 72 13.88 -2.62 14.37
C ASP A 72 12.53 -3.31 14.19
N VAL A 73 11.92 -3.22 13.00
CA VAL A 73 10.55 -3.71 12.76
C VAL A 73 10.45 -5.23 12.83
N ARG A 74 11.54 -5.94 12.48
CA ARG A 74 11.55 -7.39 12.38
C ARG A 74 12.69 -8.04 13.16
N SER A 75 12.42 -9.22 13.69
CA SER A 75 13.41 -10.13 14.28
C SER A 75 13.56 -11.37 13.43
N VAL A 76 14.34 -11.29 12.35
CA VAL A 76 14.54 -12.42 11.43
C VAL A 76 15.59 -13.39 12.02
N PRO A 77 15.29 -14.69 12.16
CA PRO A 77 16.22 -15.66 12.74
C PRO A 77 17.55 -15.70 11.98
N ARG A 78 18.66 -15.72 12.73
CA ARG A 78 20.04 -15.79 12.21
C ARG A 78 20.44 -14.61 11.31
N VAL A 79 19.76 -13.47 11.45
CA VAL A 79 20.13 -12.19 10.83
C VAL A 79 20.19 -11.16 11.94
N LEU A 80 21.37 -10.58 12.20
CA LEU A 80 21.55 -9.57 13.26
C LEU A 80 20.94 -8.23 12.80
N HIS A 81 21.13 -7.86 11.53
CA HIS A 81 20.63 -6.63 10.93
C HIS A 81 19.71 -6.89 9.74
N TRP A 82 18.40 -6.91 10.00
CA TRP A 82 17.39 -6.88 8.95
C TRP A 82 16.88 -5.46 8.78
N ALA A 83 16.92 -4.92 7.56
CA ALA A 83 16.40 -3.60 7.26
C ALA A 83 15.12 -3.68 6.42
N ASP A 84 14.09 -2.95 6.83
CA ASP A 84 12.89 -2.71 6.04
C ASP A 84 12.88 -1.27 5.51
N ALA A 85 12.71 -1.14 4.20
CA ALA A 85 12.53 0.11 3.49
C ALA A 85 11.08 0.24 3.01
N TYR A 86 10.50 1.42 3.21
CA TYR A 86 9.11 1.73 2.88
C TYR A 86 9.03 3.00 2.05
N ALA A 87 8.02 3.06 1.18
CA ALA A 87 7.56 4.29 0.56
C ALA A 87 6.09 4.51 0.92
N VAL A 88 5.80 5.64 1.56
CA VAL A 88 4.46 6.07 1.97
C VAL A 88 4.00 7.19 1.06
N ALA A 89 2.77 7.11 0.56
CA ALA A 89 2.17 8.13 -0.30
C ALA A 89 0.84 8.60 0.28
N GLU A 90 0.54 9.89 0.16
CA GLU A 90 -0.83 10.37 0.37
C GLU A 90 -1.73 9.89 -0.78
N ARG A 91 -2.84 9.27 -0.43
CA ARG A 91 -3.89 8.84 -1.35
C ARG A 91 -5.23 9.45 -0.92
N GLY A 92 -6.25 9.37 -1.77
CA GLY A 92 -7.57 9.96 -1.49
C GLY A 92 -8.22 9.48 -0.17
N ALA A 93 -7.89 8.27 0.30
CA ALA A 93 -8.34 7.73 1.58
C ALA A 93 -7.32 7.89 2.73
N GLY A 94 -6.22 8.62 2.50
CA GLY A 94 -5.13 8.86 3.46
C GLY A 94 -3.80 8.21 3.07
N ALA A 95 -2.82 8.30 3.98
CA ALA A 95 -1.47 7.81 3.76
C ALA A 95 -1.38 6.27 3.72
N VAL A 96 -0.68 5.72 2.72
CA VAL A 96 -0.51 4.27 2.53
C VAL A 96 0.93 3.93 2.16
N VAL A 97 1.43 2.79 2.65
CA VAL A 97 2.65 2.15 2.15
C VAL A 97 2.40 1.58 0.75
N VAL A 98 2.98 2.20 -0.27
CA VAL A 98 2.86 1.77 -1.67
C VAL A 98 3.99 0.84 -2.12
N GLN A 99 5.09 0.81 -1.37
CA GLN A 99 6.21 -0.10 -1.61
C GLN A 99 6.82 -0.49 -0.27
N ARG A 100 7.16 -1.77 -0.13
CA ARG A 100 8.04 -2.28 0.91
C ARG A 100 9.15 -3.11 0.27
N SER A 101 10.36 -3.02 0.81
CA SER A 101 11.46 -3.95 0.53
C SER A 101 12.15 -4.32 1.84
N GLY A 102 12.59 -5.57 1.96
CA GLY A 102 13.30 -6.06 3.13
C GLY A 102 14.65 -6.64 2.73
N TYR A 103 15.67 -6.38 3.55
CA TYR A 103 17.07 -6.66 3.24
C TYR A 103 17.80 -7.26 4.43
N ASN A 104 18.63 -8.27 4.18
CA ASN A 104 19.69 -8.64 5.12
C ASN A 104 20.82 -7.61 4.95
N ALA A 105 20.89 -6.64 5.86
CA ALA A 105 21.79 -5.49 5.75
C ALA A 105 23.27 -5.88 5.92
N GLU A 106 23.57 -6.98 6.60
CA GLU A 106 24.94 -7.52 6.70
C GLU A 106 25.46 -8.00 5.35
N ARG A 107 24.59 -8.68 4.57
CA ARG A 107 24.98 -9.32 3.32
C ARG A 107 24.85 -8.43 2.09
N LEU A 108 23.90 -7.49 2.12
CA LEU A 108 23.51 -6.70 0.95
C LEU A 108 24.04 -5.26 0.97
N ARG A 109 24.88 -4.90 1.95
CA ARG A 109 25.55 -3.60 1.93
C ARG A 109 26.43 -3.50 0.68
N GLY A 110 26.30 -2.39 -0.06
CA GLY A 110 26.96 -2.22 -1.37
C GLY A 110 26.15 -2.72 -2.57
N GLU A 111 25.11 -3.54 -2.37
CA GLU A 111 24.26 -3.97 -3.48
C GLU A 111 23.44 -2.78 -4.04
N PRO A 112 23.35 -2.62 -5.38
CA PRO A 112 22.71 -1.44 -5.98
C PRO A 112 21.27 -1.21 -5.53
N GLY A 113 20.50 -2.28 -5.32
CA GLY A 113 19.12 -2.20 -4.85
C GLY A 113 19.01 -1.70 -3.41
N PHE A 114 19.81 -2.29 -2.51
CA PHE A 114 19.89 -1.91 -1.11
C PHE A 114 20.32 -0.46 -0.94
N GLU A 115 21.43 -0.07 -1.58
CA GLU A 115 21.98 1.28 -1.46
C GLU A 115 21.06 2.34 -2.07
N ARG A 116 20.31 2.00 -3.13
CA ARG A 116 19.29 2.90 -3.69
C ARG A 116 18.19 3.19 -2.68
N GLU A 117 17.62 2.18 -2.03
CA GLU A 117 16.57 2.43 -1.03
C GLU A 117 17.11 3.16 0.20
N ARG A 118 18.32 2.81 0.66
CA ARG A 118 18.98 3.50 1.76
C ARG A 118 19.21 4.98 1.44
N ARG A 119 19.73 5.31 0.25
CA ARG A 119 19.93 6.70 -0.19
C ARG A 119 18.62 7.49 -0.34
N ARG A 120 17.48 6.85 -0.63
CA ARG A 120 16.18 7.54 -0.64
C ARG A 120 15.81 8.13 0.71
N VAL A 121 16.34 7.59 1.81
CA VAL A 121 16.13 8.14 3.16
C VAL A 121 17.29 9.04 3.55
N TYR A 122 18.54 8.57 3.47
CA TYR A 122 19.71 9.28 4.01
C TYR A 122 20.40 10.23 3.02
N GLY A 123 19.91 10.36 1.79
CA GLY A 123 20.46 11.28 0.78
C GLY A 123 20.10 12.76 0.99
N GLY A 124 19.45 13.10 2.11
CA GLY A 124 19.06 14.46 2.46
C GLY A 124 18.76 14.57 3.96
N ALA A 125 18.00 15.60 4.35
CA ALA A 125 17.61 15.80 5.75
C ALA A 125 16.62 14.71 6.22
N SER A 126 17.15 13.66 6.85
CA SER A 126 16.36 12.62 7.51
C SER A 126 16.07 12.98 8.96
N ARG A 127 14.92 12.55 9.47
CA ARG A 127 14.55 12.65 10.90
C ARG A 127 14.10 11.30 11.44
N LYS A 128 14.13 11.15 12.76
CA LYS A 128 13.66 9.95 13.44
C LYS A 128 12.18 10.05 13.78
N LEU A 129 11.45 8.97 13.50
CA LEU A 129 10.05 8.76 13.87
C LEU A 129 9.97 7.49 14.73
N ARG A 130 9.41 7.61 15.93
CA ARG A 130 9.08 6.45 16.77
C ARG A 130 7.67 5.99 16.45
N VAL A 131 7.49 4.69 16.23
CA VAL A 131 6.20 4.09 15.91
C VAL A 131 5.96 2.91 16.83
N ASP A 132 4.91 3.01 17.65
CA ASP A 132 4.47 1.89 18.49
C ASP A 132 3.71 0.87 17.64
N LEU A 133 4.31 -0.31 17.46
CA LEU A 133 3.73 -1.37 16.66
C LEU A 133 2.55 -2.00 17.40
N PRO A 134 1.44 -2.35 16.70
CA PRO A 134 0.28 -2.95 17.34
C PRO A 134 0.62 -4.22 18.09
N THR A 135 -0.03 -4.47 19.22
CA THR A 135 0.07 -5.74 19.97
C THR A 135 -0.79 -6.85 19.33
N ASP A 136 -1.84 -6.44 18.61
CA ASP A 136 -2.77 -7.31 17.91
C ASP A 136 -2.98 -6.79 16.48
N CYS A 137 -3.01 -7.73 15.53
CA CYS A 137 -3.25 -7.46 14.11
C CYS A 137 -4.50 -8.20 13.60
N THR A 138 -5.41 -8.61 14.49
CA THR A 138 -6.69 -9.22 14.11
C THR A 138 -7.31 -8.41 12.96
N PRO A 139 -7.70 -9.07 11.84
CA PRO A 139 -8.18 -8.37 10.66
C PRO A 139 -9.37 -7.46 11.00
N ARG A 140 -9.25 -6.19 10.63
CA ARG A 140 -10.32 -5.19 10.72
C ARG A 140 -10.52 -4.58 9.35
N PHE A 141 -11.77 -4.59 8.91
CA PHE A 141 -12.14 -4.12 7.60
C PHE A 141 -12.95 -2.82 7.68
N ASP A 142 -12.71 -1.92 6.75
CA ASP A 142 -13.54 -0.72 6.61
C ASP A 142 -15.01 -1.12 6.44
N PRO A 143 -15.96 -0.37 7.00
CA PRO A 143 -17.37 -0.58 6.71
C PRO A 143 -17.65 -0.35 5.21
N GLU A 144 -18.79 -0.86 4.74
CA GLU A 144 -19.24 -0.54 3.38
C GLU A 144 -19.51 0.97 3.26
N THR A 145 -18.84 1.58 2.28
CA THR A 145 -18.95 3.00 1.93
C THR A 145 -19.06 3.10 0.41
N PRO A 146 -19.55 4.22 -0.16
CA PRO A 146 -19.57 4.41 -1.60
C PRO A 146 -18.20 4.18 -2.26
N LEU A 147 -17.11 4.66 -1.64
CA LEU A 147 -15.75 4.45 -2.12
C LEU A 147 -15.35 2.96 -2.11
N LYS A 148 -15.66 2.23 -1.02
CA LYS A 148 -15.39 0.79 -0.93
C LYS A 148 -16.16 -0.01 -1.99
N ALA A 149 -17.41 0.36 -2.24
CA ALA A 149 -18.23 -0.24 -3.30
C ALA A 149 -17.65 0.02 -4.70
N GLU A 150 -17.19 1.26 -4.98
CA GLU A 150 -16.48 1.59 -6.23
C GLU A 150 -15.21 0.74 -6.40
N MET A 151 -14.38 0.64 -5.36
CA MET A 151 -13.16 -0.16 -5.41
C MET A 151 -13.46 -1.64 -5.62
N ARG A 152 -14.49 -2.18 -4.96
CA ARG A 152 -14.94 -3.56 -5.13
C ARG A 152 -15.37 -3.82 -6.58
N ALA A 153 -16.07 -2.87 -7.21
CA ALA A 153 -16.45 -2.97 -8.62
C ALA A 153 -15.24 -2.97 -9.55
N VAL A 154 -14.24 -2.11 -9.30
CA VAL A 154 -12.99 -2.07 -10.07
C VAL A 154 -12.20 -3.37 -9.92
N VAL A 155 -12.12 -3.92 -8.71
CA VAL A 155 -11.49 -5.21 -8.43
C VAL A 155 -12.22 -6.35 -9.15
N ALA A 156 -13.55 -6.39 -9.08
CA ALA A 156 -14.36 -7.40 -9.76
C ALA A 156 -14.19 -7.33 -11.29
N SER A 157 -14.10 -6.13 -11.85
CA SER A 157 -13.81 -5.91 -13.28
C SER A 157 -12.41 -6.41 -13.64
N SER A 158 -11.40 -6.09 -12.84
CA SER A 158 -10.01 -6.54 -13.03
C SER A 158 -9.90 -8.06 -12.96
N LEU A 159 -10.59 -8.70 -12.01
CA LEU A 159 -10.69 -10.16 -11.91
C LEU A 159 -11.38 -10.77 -13.11
N SER A 160 -12.50 -10.20 -13.57
CA SER A 160 -13.23 -10.71 -14.74
C SER A 160 -12.35 -10.69 -16.00
N ASN A 161 -11.59 -9.61 -16.19
CA ASN A 161 -10.62 -9.49 -17.29
C ASN A 161 -9.48 -10.52 -17.19
N ALA A 162 -8.89 -10.69 -16.00
CA ALA A 162 -7.81 -11.64 -15.78
C ALA A 162 -8.25 -13.09 -16.02
N VAL A 163 -9.40 -13.47 -15.46
CA VAL A 163 -9.99 -14.80 -15.62
C VAL A 163 -10.33 -15.10 -17.08
N ARG A 164 -10.77 -14.11 -17.86
CA ARG A 164 -11.01 -14.27 -19.31
C ARG A 164 -9.75 -14.66 -20.09
N THR A 165 -8.60 -14.16 -19.67
CA THR A 165 -7.30 -14.44 -20.31
C THR A 165 -6.67 -15.75 -19.84
N TRP A 166 -7.25 -16.45 -18.86
CA TRP A 166 -6.70 -17.71 -18.36
C TRP A 166 -7.15 -18.93 -19.15
N GLY A 167 -6.20 -19.83 -19.36
CA GLY A 167 -6.22 -20.85 -20.42
C GLY A 167 -7.47 -21.73 -20.49
N ARG A 168 -8.07 -22.13 -19.36
CA ARG A 168 -9.27 -22.97 -19.37
C ARG A 168 -10.51 -22.21 -18.92
N ARG A 169 -11.33 -21.83 -19.90
CA ARG A 169 -12.64 -21.21 -19.65
C ARG A 169 -13.50 -22.14 -18.79
N PRO A 170 -14.21 -21.60 -17.78
CA PRO A 170 -15.14 -22.40 -16.98
C PRO A 170 -16.33 -22.84 -17.84
N ALA A 171 -16.83 -24.05 -17.61
CA ALA A 171 -18.06 -24.51 -18.21
C ALA A 171 -19.20 -23.55 -17.82
N GLY A 172 -19.89 -22.96 -18.81
CA GLY A 172 -20.98 -22.01 -18.58
C GLY A 172 -20.58 -20.53 -18.45
N GLY A 173 -19.31 -20.17 -18.65
CA GLY A 173 -18.88 -18.76 -18.73
C GLY A 173 -19.02 -17.99 -17.42
N ARG A 174 -18.98 -18.68 -16.27
CA ARG A 174 -19.04 -18.07 -14.94
C ARG A 174 -18.00 -18.68 -14.01
N VAL A 175 -17.39 -17.84 -13.15
CA VAL A 175 -16.45 -18.29 -12.11
C VAL A 175 -16.95 -17.85 -10.75
N ARG A 176 -16.99 -18.80 -9.81
CA ARG A 176 -17.20 -18.50 -8.39
C ARG A 176 -15.87 -18.12 -7.77
N ILE A 177 -15.85 -16.94 -7.16
CA ILE A 177 -14.68 -16.39 -6.49
C ILE A 177 -15.09 -15.89 -5.12
N THR A 178 -14.26 -16.10 -4.11
CA THR A 178 -14.37 -15.37 -2.84
C THR A 178 -13.34 -14.26 -2.85
N LEU A 179 -13.77 -13.01 -2.73
CA LEU A 179 -12.89 -11.84 -2.63
C LEU A 179 -12.69 -11.51 -1.15
N ALA A 180 -11.44 -11.43 -0.68
CA ALA A 180 -11.15 -10.96 0.66
C ALA A 180 -11.70 -9.56 0.87
N ASP A 181 -12.27 -9.32 2.04
CA ASP A 181 -12.55 -7.97 2.48
C ASP A 181 -11.24 -7.19 2.58
N PHE A 182 -11.33 -5.90 2.28
CA PHE A 182 -10.16 -5.02 2.19
C PHE A 182 -10.50 -3.65 2.75
N ASN A 183 -9.44 -2.90 3.08
CA ASN A 183 -9.54 -1.48 3.41
C ASN A 183 -9.23 -0.66 2.17
N VAL A 184 -9.93 0.46 2.02
CA VAL A 184 -9.86 1.30 0.82
C VAL A 184 -8.48 1.92 0.60
N ASP A 185 -7.68 1.96 1.65
CA ASP A 185 -6.32 2.47 1.65
C ASP A 185 -5.27 1.40 1.30
N TYR A 186 -5.58 0.10 1.35
CA TYR A 186 -4.59 -0.92 1.00
C TYR A 186 -4.38 -1.01 -0.52
N PRO A 187 -3.12 -1.14 -0.97
CA PRO A 187 -2.81 -1.24 -2.40
C PRO A 187 -3.10 -2.64 -2.97
N GLU A 188 -3.55 -3.57 -2.13
CA GLU A 188 -3.60 -4.98 -2.42
C GLU A 188 -4.74 -5.69 -1.68
N THR A 189 -5.39 -6.63 -2.35
CA THR A 189 -6.33 -7.61 -1.78
C THR A 189 -6.13 -8.97 -2.45
N PHE A 190 -6.87 -9.98 -2.01
CA PHE A 190 -6.73 -11.35 -2.47
C PHE A 190 -8.08 -11.96 -2.81
N ALA A 191 -8.08 -12.95 -3.70
CA ALA A 191 -9.28 -13.72 -4.00
C ALA A 191 -8.96 -15.21 -4.14
N VAL A 192 -9.98 -16.05 -3.95
CA VAL A 192 -9.89 -17.50 -4.14
C VAL A 192 -10.85 -17.89 -5.23
N ARG A 193 -10.34 -18.59 -6.24
CA ARG A 193 -11.14 -19.26 -7.26
C ARG A 193 -11.68 -20.57 -6.65
N GLU A 194 -12.99 -20.72 -6.53
CA GLU A 194 -13.56 -21.80 -5.70
C GLU A 194 -13.52 -23.19 -6.35
N ASP A 195 -13.49 -23.28 -7.67
CA ASP A 195 -13.40 -24.54 -8.41
C ASP A 195 -11.98 -25.14 -8.40
N THR A 196 -10.94 -24.31 -8.42
CA THR A 196 -9.53 -24.76 -8.42
C THR A 196 -8.82 -24.58 -7.08
N GLY A 197 -9.36 -23.74 -6.19
CA GLY A 197 -8.70 -23.27 -4.98
C GLY A 197 -7.53 -22.31 -5.24
N GLU A 198 -7.32 -21.87 -6.46
CA GLU A 198 -6.24 -20.96 -6.83
C GLU A 198 -6.41 -19.61 -6.10
N VAL A 199 -5.31 -19.12 -5.51
CA VAL A 199 -5.29 -17.83 -4.82
C VAL A 199 -4.76 -16.77 -5.77
N LEU A 200 -5.47 -15.66 -5.83
CA LEU A 200 -5.20 -14.54 -6.71
C LEU A 200 -4.78 -13.36 -5.85
N ARG A 201 -3.64 -12.78 -6.19
CA ARG A 201 -3.19 -11.49 -5.66
C ARG A 201 -3.72 -10.40 -6.58
N ILE A 202 -4.37 -9.39 -6.02
CA ILE A 202 -4.94 -8.25 -6.74
C ILE A 202 -4.26 -7.01 -6.20
N GLY A 203 -3.26 -6.51 -6.92
CA GLY A 203 -2.42 -5.41 -6.48
C GLY A 203 -2.39 -4.27 -7.49
N LEU A 204 -2.26 -3.04 -6.98
CA LEU A 204 -1.82 -1.91 -7.79
C LEU A 204 -0.32 -2.11 -8.08
N ILE A 205 0.03 -2.70 -9.22
CA ILE A 205 1.45 -2.77 -9.62
C ILE A 205 1.87 -1.37 -10.06
N GLY A 206 2.90 -0.86 -9.37
CA GLY A 206 3.45 0.48 -9.58
C GLY A 206 3.92 0.69 -11.02
N ALA A 207 3.24 1.59 -11.72
CA ALA A 207 3.76 2.37 -12.83
C ALA A 207 2.92 3.64 -13.04
N ASP A 208 1.63 3.58 -12.71
CA ASP A 208 0.75 4.73 -12.89
C ASP A 208 0.56 5.50 -11.57
N ARG A 209 1.20 6.68 -11.49
CA ARG A 209 1.01 7.66 -10.40
C ARG A 209 -0.44 8.18 -10.32
N THR A 210 -1.25 7.96 -11.36
CA THR A 210 -2.65 8.38 -11.45
C THR A 210 -3.66 7.27 -11.13
N SER A 211 -3.24 6.02 -10.95
CA SER A 211 -4.14 4.85 -10.82
C SER A 211 -5.06 4.86 -9.60
N TYR A 212 -4.69 5.58 -8.53
CA TYR A 212 -5.57 5.77 -7.37
C TYR A 212 -6.11 7.22 -7.25
N THR A 213 -5.58 8.19 -8.00
CA THR A 213 -5.94 9.62 -7.83
C THR A 213 -6.44 10.32 -9.10
N GLY A 214 -6.96 9.59 -10.09
CA GLY A 214 -7.69 10.22 -11.21
C GLY A 214 -7.17 9.97 -12.64
N GLY A 215 -6.49 8.84 -12.88
CA GLY A 215 -6.23 8.35 -14.23
C GLY A 215 -7.45 7.64 -14.84
N THR A 216 -7.54 7.63 -16.17
CA THR A 216 -8.63 7.03 -16.97
C THR A 216 -8.64 5.49 -16.96
N GLY A 217 -7.65 4.83 -16.35
CA GLY A 217 -7.56 3.38 -16.26
C GLY A 217 -7.33 2.88 -14.83
N ARG A 218 -8.36 2.90 -13.98
CA ARG A 218 -8.31 2.22 -12.68
C ARG A 218 -8.33 0.70 -12.93
N GLN A 219 -7.16 0.07 -13.06
CA GLN A 219 -7.04 -1.39 -13.18
C GLN A 219 -6.08 -1.93 -12.13
N TYR A 220 -6.49 -3.03 -11.49
CA TYR A 220 -5.59 -3.82 -10.66
C TYR A 220 -4.93 -4.90 -11.50
N VAL A 221 -3.67 -5.19 -11.21
CA VAL A 221 -3.03 -6.37 -11.77
C VAL A 221 -3.39 -7.56 -10.93
N VAL A 222 -3.83 -8.62 -11.60
CA VAL A 222 -4.20 -9.89 -10.99
C VAL A 222 -3.13 -10.91 -11.36
N THR A 223 -2.48 -11.49 -10.34
CA THR A 223 -1.46 -12.53 -10.53
C THR A 223 -1.76 -13.73 -9.64
N PRO A 224 -1.55 -14.97 -10.12
CA PRO A 224 -1.69 -16.14 -9.27
C PRO A 224 -0.60 -16.14 -8.19
N VAL A 225 -0.96 -16.55 -6.97
CA VAL A 225 -0.01 -16.80 -5.89
C VAL A 225 0.54 -18.22 -6.05
N PRO A 226 1.87 -18.42 -6.09
CA PRO A 226 2.46 -19.75 -6.20
C PRO A 226 1.99 -20.69 -5.08
N ALA A 227 1.84 -21.98 -5.42
CA ALA A 227 1.47 -22.99 -4.45
C ALA A 227 2.53 -23.09 -3.32
N GLY A 228 2.07 -23.07 -2.08
CA GLY A 228 2.93 -23.19 -0.90
C GLY A 228 2.23 -22.78 0.40
N PRO A 229 2.99 -22.64 1.50
CA PRO A 229 2.43 -22.27 2.81
C PRO A 229 1.64 -20.96 2.76
N VAL A 230 2.13 -19.95 2.02
CA VAL A 230 1.47 -18.65 1.88
C VAL A 230 0.13 -18.78 1.14
N SER A 231 0.06 -19.55 0.05
CA SER A 231 -1.23 -19.75 -0.64
C SER A 231 -2.24 -20.51 0.23
N VAL A 232 -1.80 -21.44 1.07
CA VAL A 232 -2.67 -22.16 2.01
C VAL A 232 -3.22 -21.20 3.07
N LEU A 233 -2.36 -20.36 3.65
CA LEU A 233 -2.76 -19.31 4.60
C LEU A 233 -3.78 -18.36 3.97
N LEU A 234 -3.44 -17.78 2.82
CA LEU A 234 -4.30 -16.84 2.10
C LEU A 234 -5.65 -17.46 1.76
N ARG A 235 -5.69 -18.71 1.30
CA ARG A 235 -6.96 -19.39 1.00
C ARG A 235 -7.86 -19.48 2.23
N ARG A 236 -7.30 -19.79 3.41
CA ARG A 236 -8.06 -19.84 4.67
C ARG A 236 -8.55 -18.46 5.07
N LEU A 237 -7.69 -17.44 4.99
CA LEU A 237 -8.03 -16.06 5.33
C LEU A 237 -9.12 -15.50 4.42
N VAL A 238 -8.97 -15.64 3.09
CA VAL A 238 -9.96 -15.18 2.11
C VAL A 238 -11.32 -15.84 2.36
N ARG A 239 -11.34 -17.14 2.68
CA ARG A 239 -12.60 -17.84 2.96
C ARG A 239 -13.22 -17.45 4.31
N GLY A 240 -12.41 -17.10 5.31
CA GLY A 240 -12.90 -16.66 6.63
C GLY A 240 -13.31 -15.19 6.67
N HIS A 241 -12.73 -14.36 5.79
CA HIS A 241 -12.86 -12.90 5.79
C HIS A 241 -13.14 -12.36 4.39
N GLY A 242 -14.00 -13.02 3.63
CA GLY A 242 -14.26 -12.64 2.25
C GLY A 242 -15.73 -12.75 1.86
N THR A 243 -16.06 -12.02 0.81
CA THR A 243 -17.38 -11.99 0.21
C THR A 243 -17.40 -12.90 -1.03
N PRO A 244 -18.34 -13.86 -1.10
CA PRO A 244 -18.56 -14.64 -2.32
C PRO A 244 -19.07 -13.76 -3.47
N LEU A 245 -18.52 -13.98 -4.67
CA LEU A 245 -18.86 -13.31 -5.91
C LEU A 245 -18.97 -14.32 -7.05
N THR A 246 -19.81 -14.03 -8.04
CA THR A 246 -19.84 -14.76 -9.31
C THR A 246 -19.47 -13.81 -10.43
N LEU A 247 -18.37 -14.09 -11.12
CA LEU A 247 -17.90 -13.30 -12.25
C LEU A 247 -18.36 -13.94 -13.55
N ALA A 248 -18.87 -13.10 -14.46
CA ALA A 248 -19.16 -13.51 -15.83
C ALA A 248 -17.88 -13.44 -16.68
N VAL A 249 -17.61 -14.50 -17.42
CA VAL A 249 -16.53 -14.61 -18.39
C VAL A 249 -17.17 -14.60 -19.77
N ARG A 250 -17.34 -13.39 -20.33
CA ARG A 250 -17.82 -13.18 -21.70
C ARG A 250 -16.64 -13.06 -22.66
#